data_AF-A0A544UEH5-F1
#
_entry.id   AF-A0A544UEH5-F1
#
_cell.length_a   1.000
_cell.length_b   1.000
_cell.length_c   1.000
_cell.angle_alpha   90.00
_cell.angle_beta   90.00
_cell.angle_gamma   90.00
#
_symmetry.space_group_name_H-M   'P 1'
#
loop_
_entity.id
_entity.type
_entity.pdbx_description
1 polymer ?
#
loop_
_entity_poly.entity_id
_entity_poly.type
_entity_poly.pdbx_seq_one_letter_code
_entity_poly.pdbx_strand_id
1 'polypeptide(L)'
;MNEIKLMKEIFNDCLYIGITRTCNTRHYAEQNIQELATSLGIHIAALNESYCLQKEDAYAYEVITAIAEGKKLGSLEPEDVSKYLPLPVEAMVLETKLAWLITVNNILEAVISILENIKLICRFIH
;
A
#
# COMPACT_ATOMS: atom_id res chain seq x y z
N MET A 1 6.83 -19.54 7.04
CA MET A 1 6.86 -20.06 5.65
C MET A 1 5.62 -20.89 5.31
N ASN A 2 5.09 -21.73 6.22
CA ASN A 2 3.82 -22.45 5.99
C ASN A 2 2.60 -21.53 5.91
N GLU A 3 2.57 -20.45 6.69
CA GLU A 3 1.44 -19.50 6.71
C GLU A 3 1.26 -18.79 5.36
N ILE A 4 2.34 -18.32 4.72
CA ILE A 4 2.26 -17.63 3.43
C ILE A 4 1.79 -18.59 2.32
N LYS A 5 2.22 -19.85 2.36
CA LYS A 5 1.71 -20.88 1.43
C LYS A 5 0.22 -21.11 1.63
N LEU A 6 -0.23 -21.25 2.87
CA LEU A 6 -1.65 -21.36 3.20
C LEU A 6 -2.44 -20.14 2.72
N MET A 7 -1.91 -18.92 2.91
CA MET A 7 -2.54 -17.71 2.39
C MET A 7 -2.62 -17.74 0.86
N LYS A 8 -1.57 -18.19 0.17
CA LYS A 8 -1.59 -18.32 -1.29
C LYS A 8 -2.60 -19.37 -1.75
N GLU A 9 -2.80 -20.46 -1.01
CA GLU A 9 -3.83 -21.45 -1.30
C GLU A 9 -5.25 -20.88 -1.12
N ILE A 10 -5.48 -20.08 -0.07
CA ILE A 10 -6.79 -19.48 0.23
C ILE A 10 -7.15 -18.37 -0.76
N PHE A 11 -6.22 -17.44 -0.99
CA PHE A 11 -6.47 -16.22 -1.77
C PHE A 11 -6.06 -16.36 -3.25
N ASN A 12 -5.36 -17.43 -3.61
CA ASN A 12 -4.88 -17.72 -4.95
C ASN A 12 -4.26 -16.49 -5.64
N ASP A 13 -4.81 -16.05 -6.78
CA ASP A 13 -4.30 -14.93 -7.57
C ASP A 13 -4.67 -13.55 -7.00
N CYS A 14 -5.45 -13.53 -5.91
CA CYS A 14 -5.82 -12.32 -5.19
C CYS A 14 -4.89 -12.01 -3.99
N LEU A 15 -3.78 -12.74 -3.85
CA LEU A 15 -2.74 -12.44 -2.86
C LEU A 15 -1.63 -11.59 -3.46
N TYR A 16 -1.30 -10.49 -2.78
CA TYR A 16 -0.24 -9.56 -3.16
C TYR A 16 0.65 -9.25 -1.96
N ILE A 17 1.93 -8.97 -2.22
CA ILE A 17 2.84 -8.45 -1.21
C ILE A 17 2.96 -6.94 -1.41
N GLY A 18 2.53 -6.17 -0.41
CA GLY A 18 2.75 -4.73 -0.36
C GLY A 18 4.18 -4.41 0.06
N ILE A 19 4.88 -3.56 -0.69
CA ILE A 19 6.15 -2.97 -0.27
C ILE A 19 5.96 -1.45 -0.14
N THR A 20 6.31 -0.93 1.03
CA THR A 20 6.39 0.50 1.31
C THR A 20 7.84 0.92 1.56
N ARG A 21 8.20 2.13 1.15
CA ARG A 21 9.51 2.73 1.39
C ARG A 21 9.31 4.09 2.06
N THR A 22 9.57 4.13 3.36
CA THR A 22 9.63 5.37 4.13
C THR A 22 10.82 6.21 3.69
N CYS A 23 10.60 7.49 3.40
CA CYS A 23 11.62 8.41 2.91
C CYS A 23 12.41 7.86 1.71
N ASN A 24 11.77 7.07 0.84
CA ASN A 24 12.41 6.38 -0.29
C ASN A 24 13.57 5.45 0.08
N THR A 25 13.67 5.06 1.34
CA THR A 25 14.74 4.21 1.84
C THR A 25 14.34 2.75 1.66
N ARG A 26 15.22 1.96 1.03
CA ARG A 26 15.04 0.51 0.91
C ARG A 26 15.26 -0.15 2.26
N HIS A 27 14.29 -0.96 2.68
CA HIS A 27 14.46 -1.80 3.86
C HIS A 27 15.45 -2.93 3.56
N TYR A 28 16.29 -3.32 4.52
CA TYR A 28 17.31 -4.36 4.33
C TYR A 28 16.71 -5.72 3.92
N ALA A 29 15.47 -5.99 4.33
CA ALA A 29 14.75 -7.22 4.00
C ALA A 29 14.09 -7.21 2.61
N GLU A 30 14.08 -6.09 1.91
CA GLU A 30 13.32 -5.93 0.65
C GLU A 30 13.75 -6.96 -0.41
N GLN A 31 15.05 -7.26 -0.50
CA GLN A 31 15.55 -8.27 -1.45
C GLN A 31 15.01 -9.67 -1.11
N ASN A 32 15.06 -10.08 0.16
CA ASN A 32 14.54 -11.38 0.60
C ASN A 32 13.03 -11.50 0.31
N ILE A 33 12.29 -10.40 0.49
CA ILE A 33 10.85 -10.35 0.16
C ILE A 33 10.63 -10.54 -1.34
N GLN A 34 11.46 -9.93 -2.19
CA GLN A 34 11.38 -10.10 -3.64
C GLN A 34 11.66 -11.54 -4.08
N GLU A 35 12.68 -12.15 -3.52
CA GLU A 35 13.03 -13.55 -3.80
C GLU A 35 11.91 -14.49 -3.37
N LEU A 36 11.34 -14.26 -2.17
CA LEU A 36 10.19 -15.01 -1.66
C LEU A 36 8.97 -14.87 -2.57
N ALA A 37 8.60 -13.63 -2.94
CA ALA A 37 7.48 -13.33 -3.83
C ALA A 37 7.62 -14.06 -5.17
N THR A 38 8.84 -14.02 -5.73
CA THR A 38 9.17 -14.71 -6.99
C THR A 38 9.02 -16.22 -6.84
N SER A 39 9.55 -16.80 -5.75
CA SER A 39 9.50 -18.25 -5.51
C SER A 39 8.07 -18.79 -5.32
N LEU A 40 7.14 -17.95 -4.87
CA LEU A 40 5.75 -18.31 -4.59
C LEU A 40 4.77 -17.84 -5.67
N GLY A 41 5.26 -17.17 -6.73
CA GLY A 41 4.39 -16.60 -7.77
C GLY A 41 3.41 -15.56 -7.20
N ILE A 42 3.87 -14.75 -6.24
CA ILE A 42 3.07 -13.68 -5.63
C ILE A 42 3.52 -12.36 -6.23
N HIS A 43 2.56 -11.57 -6.70
CA HIS A 43 2.83 -10.24 -7.25
C HIS A 43 3.14 -9.23 -6.13
N ILE A 44 4.03 -8.29 -6.41
CA ILE A 44 4.38 -7.21 -5.50
C ILE A 44 3.68 -5.93 -5.95
N ALA A 45 3.04 -5.24 -5.00
CA ALA A 45 2.44 -3.94 -5.19
C ALA A 45 3.25 -2.88 -4.42
N ALA A 46 3.48 -1.74 -5.05
CA ALA A 46 4.14 -0.61 -4.40
C ALA A 46 3.12 0.27 -3.69
N LEU A 47 3.32 0.50 -2.39
CA LEU A 47 2.37 1.22 -1.54
C LEU A 47 3.07 2.37 -0.83
N ASN A 48 2.42 3.53 -0.74
CA ASN A 48 2.94 4.63 0.07
C ASN A 48 2.45 4.56 1.53
N GLU A 49 1.32 3.90 1.79
CA GLU A 49 0.63 3.87 3.10
C GLU A 49 0.35 5.29 3.63
N SER A 50 -0.15 6.14 2.74
CA SER A 50 -0.44 7.53 3.05
C SER A 50 -1.52 7.65 4.12
N TYR A 51 -1.24 8.42 5.17
CA TYR A 51 -2.23 8.85 6.16
C TYR A 51 -2.55 10.34 6.06
N CYS A 52 -1.78 11.08 5.26
CA CYS A 52 -1.96 12.50 4.97
C CYS A 52 -2.26 12.73 3.49
N LEU A 53 -2.93 13.84 3.16
CA LEU A 53 -3.10 14.27 1.78
C LEU A 53 -1.84 14.99 1.29
N GLN A 54 -1.35 15.94 2.09
CA GLN A 54 -0.18 16.75 1.80
C GLN A 54 0.93 16.51 2.85
N LYS A 55 2.17 16.91 2.54
CA LYS A 55 3.30 16.76 3.48
C LYS A 55 3.10 17.58 4.75
N GLU A 56 2.48 18.74 4.59
CA GLU A 56 2.22 19.71 5.63
C GLU A 56 1.21 19.18 6.68
N ASP A 57 0.38 18.21 6.30
CA ASP A 57 -0.62 17.59 7.19
C ASP A 57 0.02 16.65 8.22
N ALA A 58 1.29 16.27 8.06
CA ALA A 58 1.96 15.30 8.93
C ALA A 58 1.94 15.73 10.41
N TYR A 59 2.09 17.03 10.69
CA TYR A 59 2.02 17.55 12.05
C TYR A 59 0.60 17.47 12.63
N ALA A 60 -0.41 17.75 11.81
CA ALA A 60 -1.81 17.63 12.24
C ALA A 60 -2.15 16.17 12.58
N TYR A 61 -1.60 15.22 11.82
CA TYR A 61 -1.70 13.79 12.12
C TYR A 61 -1.03 13.45 13.47
N GLU A 62 0.21 13.89 13.72
CA GLU A 62 0.91 13.66 15.00
C GLU A 62 0.09 14.17 16.19
N VAL A 63 -0.51 15.35 16.06
CA VAL A 63 -1.39 15.92 17.10
C VAL A 63 -2.59 15.01 17.38
N ILE A 64 -3.25 14.51 16.33
CA ILE A 64 -4.40 13.61 16.47
C ILE A 64 -3.98 12.29 17.11
N THR A 65 -2.85 11.71 16.69
CA THR A 65 -2.28 10.49 17.27
C THR A 65 -1.96 10.66 18.74
N ALA A 66 -1.32 11.78 19.13
CA ALA A 66 -1.00 12.08 20.52
C ALA A 66 -2.26 12.16 21.39
N ILE A 67 -3.33 12.80 20.89
CA ILE A 67 -4.62 12.87 21.56
C ILE A 67 -5.22 11.46 21.72
N ALA A 68 -5.23 10.67 20.65
CA ALA A 68 -5.81 9.32 20.64
C ALA A 68 -5.09 8.37 21.62
N GLU A 69 -3.76 8.49 21.75
CA GLU A 69 -2.95 7.67 22.65
C GLU A 69 -2.85 8.22 24.08
N GLY A 70 -3.42 9.41 24.35
CA GLY A 70 -3.29 10.08 25.65
C GLY A 70 -1.86 10.49 25.99
N LYS A 71 -1.03 10.74 24.96
CA LYS A 71 0.38 11.09 25.09
C LYS A 71 0.60 12.59 24.84
N LYS A 72 1.74 13.11 25.31
CA LYS A 72 2.15 14.48 25.01
C LYS A 72 2.77 14.54 23.62
N LEU A 73 2.55 15.65 22.92
CA LEU A 73 3.25 15.95 21.67
C LEU A 73 4.77 15.90 21.89
N GLY A 74 5.51 15.24 20.99
CA GLY A 74 6.96 15.01 21.13
C GLY A 74 7.37 13.84 22.04
N SER A 75 6.42 13.12 22.65
CA SER A 75 6.69 11.79 23.27
C SER A 75 6.43 10.62 22.33
N LEU A 76 5.88 10.91 21.14
CA LEU A 76 5.78 9.98 20.02
C LEU A 76 7.10 9.94 19.25
N GLU A 77 7.36 8.84 18.55
CA GLU A 77 8.41 8.83 17.55
C GLU A 77 8.06 9.85 16.45
N PRO A 78 9.05 10.57 15.88
CA PRO A 78 8.79 11.52 14.81
C PRO A 78 8.11 10.83 13.62
N GLU A 79 6.96 11.35 13.21
CA GLU A 79 6.19 10.79 12.11
C GLU A 79 6.92 10.90 10.77
N ASP A 80 6.70 9.91 9.91
CA ASP A 80 7.29 9.87 8.57
C ASP A 80 6.59 10.85 7.63
N VAL A 81 7.19 12.03 7.44
CA VAL A 81 6.68 13.08 6.55
C VAL A 81 6.56 12.66 5.07
N SER A 82 7.02 11.47 4.68
CA SER A 82 6.81 10.93 3.33
C SER A 82 5.45 10.23 3.13
N LYS A 83 4.65 10.06 4.18
CA LYS A 83 3.34 9.38 4.17
C LYS A 83 2.16 10.28 3.78
N TYR A 84 2.39 11.15 2.80
CA TYR A 84 1.36 11.95 2.13
C TYR A 84 0.86 11.23 0.87
N LEU A 85 -0.18 11.70 0.19
CA LEU A 85 -0.64 11.12 -1.07
C LEU A 85 0.28 11.59 -2.22
N PRO A 86 1.18 10.75 -2.76
CA PRO A 86 2.15 11.20 -3.75
C PRO A 86 1.46 11.50 -5.09
N LEU A 87 2.01 12.48 -5.81
CA LEU A 87 1.65 12.66 -7.21
C LEU A 87 2.15 11.47 -8.05
N PRO A 88 1.49 11.14 -9.19
CA PRO A 88 1.92 10.02 -10.03
C PRO A 88 3.39 10.08 -10.47
N VAL A 89 3.88 11.29 -10.75
CA VAL A 89 5.29 11.53 -11.09
C VAL A 89 6.23 11.23 -9.93
N GLU A 90 5.85 11.58 -8.71
CA GLU A 90 6.64 11.28 -7.52
C GLU A 90 6.70 9.78 -7.31
N ALA A 91 5.56 9.07 -7.41
CA ALA A 91 5.48 7.62 -7.29
C ALA A 91 6.35 6.85 -8.31
N MET A 92 6.50 7.39 -9.52
CA MET A 92 7.37 6.83 -10.57
C MET A 92 8.87 7.05 -10.30
N VAL A 93 9.24 8.15 -9.64
CA VAL A 93 10.65 8.53 -9.39
C VAL A 93 11.27 7.73 -8.23
N LEU A 94 10.47 7.03 -7.40
CA LEU A 94 10.91 6.37 -6.16
C LEU A 94 11.76 5.09 -6.32
N GLU A 95 12.45 4.92 -7.45
CA GLU A 95 13.14 3.67 -7.82
C GLU A 95 12.23 2.43 -7.67
N THR A 96 10.93 2.64 -7.75
CA THR A 96 9.94 1.58 -7.69
C THR A 96 10.00 0.86 -9.03
N LYS A 97 10.11 -0.48 -9.00
CA LYS A 97 10.06 -1.26 -10.25
C LYS A 97 8.71 -0.96 -10.92
N LEU A 98 8.74 -0.55 -12.19
CA LEU A 98 7.52 -0.22 -12.97
C LEU A 98 6.46 -1.32 -12.86
N ALA A 99 6.88 -2.60 -12.83
CA ALA A 99 6.02 -3.75 -12.64
C ALA A 99 5.16 -3.70 -11.35
N TRP A 100 5.67 -3.10 -10.27
CA TRP A 100 4.94 -2.99 -9.00
C TRP A 100 3.86 -1.91 -9.06
N LEU A 101 4.10 -0.81 -9.78
CA LEU A 101 3.09 0.21 -10.05
C LEU A 101 2.01 -0.33 -11.00
N ILE A 102 2.40 -1.09 -12.02
CA ILE A 102 1.47 -1.78 -12.91
C ILE A 102 0.57 -2.74 -12.11
N THR A 103 1.13 -3.45 -11.13
CA THR A 103 0.34 -4.33 -10.26
C THR A 103 -0.75 -3.57 -9.51
N VAL A 104 -0.44 -2.39 -8.96
CA VAL A 104 -1.44 -1.52 -8.31
C VAL A 104 -2.53 -1.09 -9.30
N ASN A 105 -2.15 -0.69 -10.51
CA ASN A 105 -3.11 -0.31 -11.54
C ASN A 105 -4.04 -1.48 -11.92
N ASN A 106 -3.49 -2.68 -12.09
CA ASN A 106 -4.28 -3.88 -12.40
C ASN A 106 -5.29 -4.20 -11.29
N ILE A 107 -4.89 -4.03 -10.02
CA ILE A 107 -5.80 -4.20 -8.87
C ILE A 107 -6.94 -3.17 -8.95
N LEU A 108 -6.62 -1.90 -9.21
CA LEU A 108 -7.63 -0.84 -9.33
C LEU A 108 -8.60 -1.10 -10.48
N GLU A 109 -8.11 -1.49 -11.65
CA GLU A 109 -8.94 -1.83 -12.82
C GLU A 109 -9.87 -3.01 -12.52
N ALA A 110 -9.38 -4.05 -11.85
CA ALA A 110 -10.18 -5.20 -11.44
C ALA A 110 -11.32 -4.76 -10.49
N VAL A 111 -11.02 -3.92 -9.50
CA VAL A 111 -12.03 -3.39 -8.56
C VAL A 111 -13.06 -2.52 -9.27
N ILE A 112 -12.64 -1.62 -10.17
CA ILE A 112 -13.55 -0.78 -10.94
C ILE A 112 -14.50 -1.64 -11.77
N SER A 113 -13.98 -2.64 -12.48
CA SER A 113 -14.79 -3.56 -13.29
C SER A 113 -15.83 -4.30 -12.44
N ILE A 114 -15.47 -4.77 -11.24
CA ILE A 114 -16.40 -5.41 -10.32
C ILE A 114 -17.52 -4.43 -9.89
N LEU A 115 -17.17 -3.19 -9.53
CA LEU A 115 -18.15 -2.19 -9.11
C LEU A 115 -19.11 -1.80 -10.24
N GLU A 116 -18.63 -1.72 -11.48
CA GLU A 116 -19.47 -1.47 -12.65
C GLU A 116 -20.45 -2.61 -12.91
N ASN A 117 -20.01 -3.86 -12.80
CA ASN A 117 -20.87 -5.03 -12.91
C ASN A 117 -21.95 -5.07 -11.82
N ILE A 118 -21.59 -4.73 -10.57
CA ILE A 118 -22.56 -4.64 -9.47
C ILE A 118 -23.61 -3.56 -9.76
N LYS A 119 -23.18 -2.36 -10.18
CA LYS A 119 -24.10 -1.27 -10.55
C LYS A 119 -25.06 -1.69 -11.67
N LEU A 120 -24.57 -2.45 -12.66
CA LEU A 120 -25.40 -2.97 -13.75
C LEU A 120 -26.47 -3.92 -13.22
N ILE A 121 -26.10 -4.88 -12.36
CA ILE A 121 -27.03 -5.84 -11.75
C ILE A 121 -28.11 -5.11 -10.94
N CYS A 122 -27.71 -4.13 -10.12
CA CYS A 122 -28.67 -3.35 -9.32
C CYS A 122 -29.69 -2.58 -10.18
N ARG A 123 -29.31 -2.16 -11.40
CA ARG A 123 -30.23 -1.51 -12.35
C ARG A 123 -31.24 -2.46 -12.99
N PHE A 124 -30.99 -3.77 -12.99
CA PHE A 124 -31.93 -4.78 -13.51
C PHE A 124 -32.87 -5.36 -12.44
N ILE A 125 -32.63 -5.05 -11.16
CA ILE A 125 -33.44 -5.51 -10.02
C ILE A 125 -34.47 -4.44 -9.59
N HIS A 126 -34.48 -3.28 -10.24
CA HIS A 126 -35.48 -2.22 -10.11
C HIS A 126 -36.19 -1.99 -11.44
#